data_AF-X6MSP2-F1
#
_entry.id   AF-X6MSP2-F1
#
_cell.length_a   1.000
_cell.length_b   1.000
_cell.length_c   1.000
_cell.angle_alpha   90.00
_cell.angle_beta   90.00
_cell.angle_gamma   90.00
#
_symmetry.space_group_name_H-M   'P 1'
#
loop_
_entity.id
_entity.type
_entity.pdbx_description
1 polymer ?
#
loop_
_entity_poly.entity_id
_entity_poly.type
_entity_poly.pdbx_seq_one_letter_code
_entity_poly.pdbx_strand_id
1 'polypeptide(L)'
;MNAPPSEEKEIRCFFAKFLKKEDVDKLMDFLLKTIGCQDLDAVTDLSTKSWQTIFGHVKIPPAPKKKLMKEINKRRPESKQLDIDGIVDGMETKSKTGSFVSPSANIKYYEECVIIHNVDNVLGLIITQKKCAQNNYLMKFNLEDQRWFDLKLELGDEVVCQYEVAGDKAHIKSIKFPKSYTLTLSGDVQVVSPHFFAGW
;
A
#
# COMPACT_ATOMS: atom_id res chain seq x y z
N MET A 1 -21.48 -10.95 -23.03
CA MET A 1 -20.03 -10.87 -22.78
C MET A 1 -19.60 -9.44 -23.07
N ASN A 2 -19.38 -8.61 -22.05
CA ASN A 2 -18.95 -7.23 -22.25
C ASN A 2 -17.45 -7.22 -22.56
N ALA A 3 -17.06 -6.56 -23.65
CA ALA A 3 -15.65 -6.37 -23.98
C ALA A 3 -14.96 -5.60 -22.85
N PRO A 4 -13.72 -5.95 -22.46
CA PRO A 4 -12.99 -5.18 -21.47
C PRO A 4 -12.80 -3.75 -21.99
N PRO A 5 -12.90 -2.73 -21.11
CA PRO A 5 -12.72 -1.33 -21.49
C PRO A 5 -11.37 -1.14 -22.16
N SER A 6 -11.29 -0.18 -23.08
CA SER A 6 -10.12 0.05 -23.95
C SER A 6 -8.80 0.13 -23.17
N GLU A 7 -8.85 0.71 -21.97
CA GLU A 7 -7.71 0.91 -21.08
C GLU A 7 -7.26 -0.39 -20.38
N GLU A 8 -8.19 -1.28 -19.99
CA GLU A 8 -7.82 -2.59 -19.43
C GLU A 8 -7.01 -3.41 -20.45
N LYS A 9 -7.41 -3.35 -21.72
CA LYS A 9 -6.67 -4.03 -22.80
C LYS A 9 -5.27 -3.47 -22.97
N GLU A 10 -5.11 -2.15 -22.82
CA GLU A 10 -3.81 -1.50 -22.92
C GLU A 10 -2.86 -1.93 -21.79
N ILE A 11 -3.35 -1.93 -20.55
CA ILE A 11 -2.58 -2.39 -19.39
C ILE A 11 -2.20 -3.87 -19.54
N ARG A 12 -3.14 -4.73 -19.96
CA ARG A 12 -2.87 -6.15 -20.26
C ARG A 12 -1.79 -6.32 -21.31
N CYS A 13 -1.89 -5.59 -22.42
CA CYS A 13 -0.91 -5.61 -23.51
C CYS A 13 0.47 -5.13 -23.05
N PHE A 14 0.52 -4.13 -22.16
CA PHE A 14 1.77 -3.66 -21.58
C PHE A 14 2.45 -4.76 -20.75
N PHE A 15 1.73 -5.42 -19.86
CA PHE A 15 2.30 -6.47 -19.01
C PHE A 15 2.65 -7.75 -19.75
N ALA A 16 1.88 -8.12 -20.78
CA ALA A 16 2.13 -9.31 -21.59
C ALA A 16 3.48 -9.29 -22.32
N LYS A 17 4.12 -8.12 -22.46
CA LYS A 17 5.49 -8.00 -22.99
C LYS A 17 6.56 -8.57 -22.06
N PHE A 18 6.27 -8.69 -20.78
CA PHE A 18 7.24 -9.06 -19.74
C PHE A 18 6.84 -10.30 -18.94
N LEU A 19 5.54 -10.57 -18.84
CA LEU A 19 4.97 -11.60 -17.99
C LEU A 19 4.24 -12.66 -18.82
N LYS A 20 4.13 -13.87 -18.26
CA LYS A 20 3.28 -14.93 -18.84
C LYS A 20 1.82 -14.57 -18.64
N LYS A 21 0.95 -15.07 -19.53
CA LYS A 21 -0.49 -14.80 -19.50
C LYS A 21 -1.12 -15.00 -18.11
N GLU A 22 -0.80 -16.10 -17.43
CA GLU A 22 -1.30 -16.40 -16.09
C GLU A 22 -0.89 -15.36 -15.03
N ASP A 23 0.32 -14.83 -15.13
CA ASP A 23 0.83 -13.80 -14.22
C ASP A 23 0.22 -12.44 -14.54
N VAL A 24 0.00 -12.14 -15.83
CA VAL A 24 -0.74 -10.95 -16.27
C VAL A 24 -2.16 -10.98 -15.72
N ASP A 25 -2.88 -12.10 -15.86
CA ASP A 25 -4.26 -12.21 -15.40
C ASP A 25 -4.37 -11.99 -13.87
N LYS A 26 -3.46 -12.60 -13.09
CA LYS A 26 -3.40 -12.39 -11.63
C LYS A 26 -3.05 -10.95 -11.25
N LEU A 27 -2.12 -10.33 -11.98
CA LEU A 27 -1.69 -8.96 -11.73
C LEU A 27 -2.80 -7.96 -12.07
N MET A 28 -3.50 -8.16 -13.19
CA MET A 28 -4.67 -7.38 -13.58
C MET A 28 -5.80 -7.52 -12.58
N ASP A 29 -6.09 -8.74 -12.12
CA ASP A 29 -7.13 -8.96 -11.11
C ASP A 29 -6.84 -8.18 -9.83
N PHE A 30 -5.59 -8.20 -9.38
CA PHE A 30 -5.17 -7.46 -8.20
C PHE A 30 -5.17 -5.94 -8.41
N LEU A 31 -4.71 -5.45 -9.58
CA LEU A 31 -4.71 -4.03 -9.90
C LEU A 31 -6.14 -3.46 -9.99
N LEU A 32 -7.06 -4.17 -10.64
CA LEU A 32 -8.43 -3.70 -10.83
C LEU A 32 -9.27 -3.85 -9.57
N LYS A 33 -9.22 -5.01 -8.90
CA LYS A 33 -10.12 -5.33 -7.78
C LYS A 33 -9.60 -4.85 -6.43
N THR A 34 -8.28 -4.89 -6.21
CA THR A 34 -7.70 -4.54 -4.92
C THR A 34 -7.24 -3.09 -4.89
N ILE A 35 -6.58 -2.63 -5.95
CA ILE A 35 -5.98 -1.29 -5.98
C ILE A 35 -6.90 -0.28 -6.67
N GLY A 36 -7.74 -0.72 -7.61
CA GLY A 36 -8.64 0.16 -8.37
C GLY A 36 -7.96 0.93 -9.49
N CYS A 37 -6.82 0.47 -10.01
CA CYS A 37 -6.16 1.10 -11.16
C CYS A 37 -6.92 0.77 -12.45
N GLN A 38 -7.48 1.78 -13.10
CA GLN A 38 -8.31 1.61 -14.31
C GLN A 38 -7.53 1.90 -15.60
N ASP A 39 -6.49 2.72 -15.52
CA ASP A 39 -5.65 3.13 -16.65
C ASP A 39 -4.16 2.89 -16.40
N LEU A 40 -3.37 3.03 -17.46
CA LEU A 40 -1.92 2.77 -17.43
C LEU A 40 -1.15 3.85 -16.65
N ASP A 41 -1.64 5.08 -16.61
CA ASP A 41 -0.97 6.17 -15.92
C ASP A 41 -1.04 5.94 -14.40
N ALA A 42 -2.21 5.57 -13.88
CA ALA A 42 -2.43 5.16 -12.50
C ALA A 42 -1.54 3.97 -12.10
N VAL A 43 -1.40 2.98 -12.99
CA VAL A 43 -0.44 1.87 -12.79
C VAL A 43 1.00 2.38 -12.73
N THR A 44 1.36 3.30 -13.62
CA THR A 44 2.70 3.88 -13.64
C THR A 44 2.96 4.84 -12.51
N ASP A 45 1.98 5.30 -11.74
CA ASP A 45 2.17 6.18 -10.58
C ASP A 45 2.21 5.43 -9.23
N LEU A 46 1.99 4.12 -9.23
CA LEU A 46 2.00 3.30 -8.01
C LEU A 46 3.29 3.41 -7.18
N SER A 47 3.17 3.44 -5.86
CA SER A 47 4.36 3.51 -4.99
C SER A 47 5.22 2.23 -5.04
N THR A 48 6.47 2.34 -4.60
CA THR A 48 7.37 1.21 -4.36
C THR A 48 6.72 0.11 -3.50
N LYS A 49 6.02 0.49 -2.42
CA LYS A 49 5.31 -0.43 -1.52
C LYS A 49 4.12 -1.11 -2.21
N SER A 50 3.40 -0.39 -3.08
CA SER A 50 2.30 -0.96 -3.86
C SER A 50 2.82 -2.05 -4.80
N TRP A 51 3.92 -1.78 -5.50
CA TRP A 51 4.58 -2.77 -6.36
C TRP A 51 5.10 -3.97 -5.59
N GLN A 52 5.69 -3.76 -4.41
CA GLN A 52 6.03 -4.86 -3.51
C GLN A 52 4.77 -5.66 -3.12
N THR A 53 3.68 -5.03 -2.72
CA THR A 53 2.46 -5.75 -2.34
C THR A 53 1.92 -6.61 -3.49
N ILE A 54 1.83 -6.04 -4.69
CA ILE A 54 1.40 -6.75 -5.92
C ILE A 54 2.30 -7.96 -6.20
N PHE A 55 3.62 -7.74 -6.20
CA PHE A 55 4.60 -8.77 -6.50
C PHE A 55 4.70 -9.87 -5.45
N GLY A 56 4.31 -9.57 -4.20
CA GLY A 56 4.21 -10.54 -3.12
C GLY A 56 3.00 -11.45 -3.31
N HIS A 57 1.92 -10.92 -3.88
CA HIS A 57 0.69 -11.65 -4.15
C HIS A 57 0.79 -12.51 -5.41
N VAL A 58 1.28 -11.94 -6.52
CA VAL A 58 1.33 -12.62 -7.83
C VAL A 58 2.47 -13.65 -7.92
N LYS A 59 3.50 -13.55 -7.04
CA LYS A 59 4.66 -14.45 -6.98
C LYS A 59 5.43 -14.56 -8.30
N ILE A 60 5.59 -13.43 -9.00
CA ILE A 60 6.35 -13.37 -10.26
C ILE A 60 7.86 -13.62 -9.97
N PRO A 61 8.62 -14.28 -10.87
CA PRO A 61 10.06 -14.42 -10.72
C PRO A 61 10.81 -13.06 -10.75
N PRO A 62 12.02 -12.95 -10.14
CA PRO A 62 12.77 -11.69 -10.04
C PRO A 62 13.13 -11.04 -11.40
N ALA A 63 13.58 -11.83 -12.37
CA ALA A 63 14.05 -11.30 -13.66
C ALA A 63 12.93 -10.60 -14.47
N PRO A 64 11.72 -11.18 -14.62
CA PRO A 64 10.57 -10.48 -15.19
C PRO A 64 10.15 -9.23 -14.42
N LYS A 65 10.15 -9.26 -13.07
CA LYS A 65 9.85 -8.08 -12.24
C LYS A 65 10.79 -6.92 -12.55
N LYS A 66 12.10 -7.20 -12.56
CA LYS A 66 13.14 -6.19 -12.84
C LYS A 66 12.96 -5.56 -14.22
N LYS A 67 12.63 -6.36 -15.25
CA LYS A 67 12.34 -5.84 -16.60
C LYS A 67 11.10 -4.95 -16.62
N LEU A 68 10.02 -5.37 -15.97
CA LEU A 68 8.79 -4.61 -15.89
C LEU A 68 8.99 -3.26 -15.17
N MET A 69 9.70 -3.26 -14.03
CA MET A 69 9.98 -2.03 -13.28
C MET A 69 10.88 -1.05 -14.03
N LYS A 70 11.85 -1.55 -14.81
CA LYS A 70 12.63 -0.69 -15.71
C LYS A 70 11.75 0.02 -16.72
N GLU A 71 10.77 -0.69 -17.29
CA GLU A 71 9.88 -0.09 -18.28
C GLU A 71 8.91 0.93 -17.64
N ILE A 72 8.45 0.67 -16.42
CA ILE A 72 7.65 1.63 -15.66
C ILE A 72 8.46 2.89 -15.31
N ASN A 73 9.72 2.75 -14.90
CA ASN A 73 10.58 3.92 -14.62
C ASN A 73 10.85 4.78 -15.85
N LYS A 74 10.88 4.21 -17.07
CA LYS A 74 10.99 5.01 -18.30
C LYS A 74 9.79 5.92 -18.54
N ARG A 75 8.63 5.58 -18.00
CA ARG A 75 7.40 6.38 -18.13
C ARG A 75 7.25 7.41 -17.00
N ARG A 76 8.06 7.29 -15.95
CA ARG A 76 8.07 8.23 -14.84
C ARG A 76 9.05 9.37 -15.06
N PRO A 77 8.79 10.56 -14.50
CA PRO A 77 9.82 11.59 -14.39
C PRO A 77 10.96 11.09 -13.50
N GLU A 78 12.19 11.55 -13.76
CA GLU A 78 13.39 11.13 -13.01
C GLU A 78 13.24 11.31 -11.49
N SER A 79 12.54 12.36 -11.06
CA SER A 79 12.26 12.68 -9.64
C SER A 79 11.34 11.68 -8.93
N LYS A 80 10.68 10.76 -9.66
CA LYS A 80 9.74 9.76 -9.11
C LYS A 80 10.11 8.32 -9.46
N GLN A 81 11.34 8.07 -9.88
CA GLN A 81 11.78 6.72 -10.23
C GLN A 81 11.69 5.78 -9.02
N LEU A 82 11.22 4.56 -9.29
CA LEU A 82 11.17 3.49 -8.31
C LEU A 82 12.56 2.90 -8.06
N ASP A 83 12.83 2.54 -6.82
CA ASP A 83 13.95 1.69 -6.46
C ASP A 83 13.66 0.24 -6.89
N ILE A 84 14.19 -0.14 -8.05
CA ILE A 84 13.94 -1.45 -8.65
C ILE A 84 14.52 -2.57 -7.79
N ASP A 85 15.72 -2.38 -7.26
CA ASP A 85 16.40 -3.40 -6.47
C ASP A 85 15.71 -3.52 -5.10
N GLY A 86 15.29 -2.42 -4.49
CA GLY A 86 14.46 -2.44 -3.28
C GLY A 86 13.09 -3.13 -3.47
N ILE A 87 12.49 -3.05 -4.66
CA ILE A 87 11.22 -3.76 -4.96
C ILE A 87 11.44 -5.26 -5.18
N VAL A 88 12.51 -5.63 -5.87
CA VAL A 88 12.79 -7.03 -6.23
C VAL A 88 13.39 -7.79 -5.05
N ASP A 89 14.30 -7.17 -4.30
CA ASP A 89 15.09 -7.80 -3.22
C ASP A 89 14.49 -7.58 -1.83
N GLY A 90 13.66 -6.53 -1.66
CA GLY A 90 12.97 -6.22 -0.39
C GLY A 90 11.99 -7.30 0.09
N MET A 91 11.77 -8.36 -0.71
CA MET A 91 10.99 -9.53 -0.32
C MET A 91 11.82 -10.70 0.23
N GLU A 92 13.13 -10.73 -0.02
CA GLU A 92 14.01 -11.82 0.44
C GLU A 92 14.61 -11.52 1.83
N THR A 93 14.69 -10.23 2.20
CA THR A 93 15.15 -9.82 3.53
C THR A 93 13.98 -9.81 4.52
N LYS A 94 13.91 -10.91 5.27
CA LYS A 94 13.19 -11.08 6.55
C LYS A 94 12.76 -9.76 7.19
N SER A 95 11.46 -9.47 7.16
CA SER A 95 10.84 -8.59 8.15
C SER A 95 11.17 -9.20 9.54
N LYS A 96 12.00 -8.53 10.33
CA LYS A 96 12.11 -8.82 11.77
C LYS A 96 10.78 -8.43 12.40
N THR A 97 9.82 -9.34 12.36
CA THR A 97 8.62 -9.29 13.18
C THR A 97 9.06 -9.42 14.63
N GLY A 98 9.11 -8.30 15.36
CA GLY A 98 9.31 -8.29 16.81
C GLY A 98 8.05 -8.80 17.50
N SER A 99 7.83 -10.12 17.53
CA SER A 99 6.77 -10.74 18.33
C SER A 99 7.24 -10.81 19.78
N PHE A 100 6.82 -9.86 20.61
CA PHE A 100 6.90 -10.02 22.06
C PHE A 100 5.76 -10.96 22.50
N VAL A 101 6.12 -12.17 22.90
CA VAL A 101 5.17 -13.13 23.48
C VAL A 101 5.13 -12.89 24.99
N SER A 102 4.01 -12.39 25.49
CA SER A 102 3.77 -12.31 26.94
C SER A 102 3.24 -13.67 27.45
N PRO A 103 3.55 -14.12 28.68
CA PRO A 103 3.33 -15.52 29.11
C PRO A 103 1.89 -15.87 29.50
N SER A 104 0.90 -15.02 29.25
CA SER A 104 -0.47 -15.21 29.73
C SER A 104 -1.48 -14.95 28.61
N ALA A 105 -2.19 -16.02 28.20
CA ALA A 105 -3.10 -16.12 27.06
C ALA A 105 -2.41 -16.02 25.68
N ASN A 106 -2.94 -16.70 24.66
CA ASN A 106 -2.47 -16.69 23.26
C ASN A 106 -2.69 -15.32 22.58
N ILE A 107 -2.29 -14.24 23.23
CA ILE A 107 -2.41 -12.88 22.74
C ILE A 107 -1.08 -12.51 22.09
N LYS A 108 -1.14 -12.13 20.82
CA LYS A 108 0.02 -11.68 20.06
C LYS A 108 -0.11 -10.20 19.75
N TYR A 109 0.96 -9.47 19.98
CA TYR A 109 1.03 -8.03 19.74
C TYR A 109 1.78 -7.74 18.45
N TYR A 110 1.27 -6.79 17.69
CA TYR A 110 1.79 -6.40 16.39
C TYR A 110 1.80 -4.87 16.26
N GLU A 111 2.78 -4.37 15.52
CA GLU A 111 2.89 -2.96 15.12
C GLU A 111 3.28 -2.93 13.65
N GLU A 112 2.44 -2.33 12.81
CA GLU A 112 2.64 -2.31 11.36
C GLU A 112 2.27 -0.94 10.78
N CYS A 113 3.03 -0.52 9.76
CA CYS A 113 2.72 0.67 8.98
C CYS A 113 1.82 0.27 7.80
N VAL A 114 0.70 0.98 7.65
CA VAL A 114 -0.44 0.61 6.81
C VAL A 114 -1.04 1.85 6.18
N ILE A 115 -1.64 1.68 5.01
CA ILE A 115 -2.31 2.77 4.28
C ILE A 115 -3.81 2.66 4.53
N ILE A 116 -4.47 3.80 4.73
CA ILE A 116 -5.91 3.86 4.85
C ILE A 116 -6.55 3.66 3.48
N HIS A 117 -7.36 2.62 3.37
CA HIS A 117 -8.06 2.26 2.14
C HIS A 117 -9.58 2.42 2.31
N ASN A 118 -10.28 2.60 1.21
CA ASN A 118 -11.73 2.49 1.19
C ASN A 118 -12.10 1.01 1.04
N VAL A 119 -12.81 0.46 2.02
CA VAL A 119 -13.27 -0.92 2.02
C VAL A 119 -14.78 -0.91 2.27
N ASP A 120 -15.56 -1.28 1.24
CA ASP A 120 -17.03 -1.35 1.30
C ASP A 120 -17.69 -0.01 1.69
N ASN A 121 -17.22 1.11 1.12
CA ASN A 121 -17.67 2.48 1.44
C ASN A 121 -17.39 2.94 2.87
N VAL A 122 -16.50 2.26 3.58
CA VAL A 122 -15.99 2.66 4.89
C VAL A 122 -14.47 2.76 4.80
N LEU A 123 -13.91 3.84 5.33
CA LEU A 123 -12.45 3.95 5.44
C LEU A 123 -11.96 2.93 6.48
N GLY A 124 -11.07 2.04 6.07
CA GLY A 124 -10.63 0.89 6.85
C GLY A 124 -9.17 0.53 6.61
N LEU A 125 -8.63 -0.31 7.50
CA LEU A 125 -7.27 -0.83 7.39
C LEU A 125 -7.29 -2.26 6.86
N ILE A 126 -6.43 -2.54 5.90
CA ILE A 126 -6.14 -3.93 5.52
C ILE A 126 -4.80 -4.31 6.15
N ILE A 127 -4.83 -5.22 7.12
CA ILE A 127 -3.64 -5.70 7.81
C ILE A 127 -3.32 -7.11 7.31
N THR A 128 -2.47 -7.20 6.28
CA THR A 128 -2.04 -8.50 5.75
C THR A 128 -0.96 -9.11 6.62
N GLN A 129 -1.35 -9.86 7.65
CA GLN A 129 -0.39 -10.64 8.42
C GLN A 129 0.04 -11.89 7.63
N LYS A 130 1.31 -11.92 7.21
CA LYS A 130 1.90 -13.07 6.51
C LYS A 130 2.30 -14.16 7.52
N LYS A 131 1.32 -14.85 8.09
CA LYS A 131 1.58 -16.14 8.75
C LYS A 131 1.62 -17.22 7.67
N CYS A 132 2.57 -18.16 7.77
CA CYS A 132 2.65 -19.33 6.90
C CYS A 132 1.25 -19.91 6.66
N ALA A 133 0.81 -19.89 5.41
CA ALA A 133 -0.49 -20.37 4.92
C ALA A 133 -1.75 -19.65 5.46
N GLN A 134 -2.31 -18.80 4.59
CA GLN A 134 -3.76 -18.65 4.31
C GLN A 134 -4.67 -17.60 5.00
N ASN A 135 -4.31 -16.85 6.04
CA ASN A 135 -5.27 -15.88 6.62
C ASN A 135 -4.77 -14.43 6.63
N ASN A 136 -5.29 -13.60 5.71
CA ASN A 136 -5.22 -12.14 5.80
C ASN A 136 -6.30 -11.68 6.79
N TYR A 137 -5.94 -10.86 7.78
CA TYR A 137 -6.93 -10.26 8.69
C TYR A 137 -7.38 -8.91 8.14
N LEU A 138 -8.62 -8.83 7.70
CA LEU A 138 -9.24 -7.54 7.39
C LEU A 138 -9.75 -6.91 8.68
N MET A 139 -9.13 -5.82 9.12
CA MET A 139 -9.58 -5.07 10.30
C MET A 139 -10.26 -3.78 9.89
N LYS A 140 -11.59 -3.80 9.90
CA LYS A 140 -12.40 -2.61 9.71
C LYS A 140 -12.49 -1.86 11.03
N PHE A 141 -12.26 -0.55 11.00
CA PHE A 141 -12.55 0.34 12.12
C PHE A 141 -13.22 1.58 11.56
N ASN A 142 -14.07 2.22 12.36
CA ASN A 142 -14.74 3.44 11.96
C ASN A 142 -13.79 4.62 12.22
N LEU A 143 -13.58 5.47 11.22
CA LEU A 143 -12.83 6.73 11.40
C LEU A 143 -13.58 7.72 12.31
N GLU A 144 -14.90 7.60 12.41
CA GLU A 144 -15.74 8.39 13.32
C GLU A 144 -15.69 7.87 14.77
N ASP A 145 -14.95 6.79 15.04
CA ASP A 145 -14.70 6.36 16.41
C ASP A 145 -13.97 7.48 17.15
N GLN A 146 -14.54 7.94 18.27
CA GLN A 146 -13.99 9.02 19.09
C GLN A 146 -12.52 8.80 19.47
N ARG A 147 -12.06 7.54 19.52
CA ARG A 147 -10.66 7.21 19.80
C ARG A 147 -9.68 7.72 18.75
N TRP A 148 -10.12 7.88 17.50
CA TRP A 148 -9.28 8.27 16.36
C TRP A 148 -9.74 9.55 15.67
N PHE A 149 -10.89 10.10 16.06
CA PHE A 149 -11.49 11.29 15.47
C PHE A 149 -10.51 12.47 15.39
N ASP A 150 -9.71 12.69 16.45
CA ASP A 150 -8.73 13.78 16.52
C ASP A 150 -7.56 13.63 15.53
N LEU A 151 -7.33 12.42 15.00
CA LEU A 151 -6.26 12.15 14.04
C LEU A 151 -6.59 12.65 12.62
N LYS A 152 -7.86 12.97 12.33
CA LYS A 152 -8.34 13.46 11.02
C LYS A 152 -7.80 12.65 9.84
N LEU A 153 -7.89 11.33 9.97
CA LEU A 153 -7.37 10.37 9.02
C LEU A 153 -8.08 10.47 7.66
N GLU A 154 -7.32 10.48 6.57
CA GLU A 154 -7.82 10.54 5.19
C GLU A 154 -7.45 9.30 4.38
N LEU A 155 -8.14 9.08 3.26
CA LEU A 155 -7.81 8.03 2.31
C LEU A 155 -6.38 8.22 1.79
N GLY A 156 -5.56 7.17 1.86
CA GLY A 156 -4.17 7.23 1.39
C GLY A 156 -3.16 7.62 2.48
N ASP A 157 -3.62 8.02 3.67
CA ASP A 157 -2.71 8.29 4.79
C ASP A 157 -1.95 7.03 5.19
N GLU A 158 -0.65 7.19 5.42
CA GLU A 158 0.17 6.18 6.08
C GLU A 158 0.05 6.34 7.60
N VAL A 159 -0.33 5.27 8.29
CA VAL A 159 -0.42 5.23 9.75
C VAL A 159 0.35 4.02 10.29
N VAL A 160 0.81 4.13 11.52
CA VAL A 160 1.32 3.01 12.33
C VAL A 160 0.18 2.54 13.21
N CYS A 161 -0.21 1.28 13.03
CA CYS A 161 -1.26 0.63 13.81
C CYS A 161 -0.63 -0.39 14.76
N GLN A 162 -0.96 -0.28 16.04
CA GLN A 162 -0.68 -1.30 17.04
C GLN A 162 -1.96 -2.09 17.32
N TYR A 163 -1.88 -3.41 17.22
CA TYR A 163 -3.02 -4.29 17.45
C TYR A 163 -2.63 -5.56 18.19
N GLU A 164 -3.59 -6.14 18.89
CA GLU A 164 -3.46 -7.46 19.51
C GLU A 164 -4.39 -8.46 18.85
N VAL A 165 -3.93 -9.69 18.69
CA VAL A 165 -4.73 -10.81 18.17
C VAL A 165 -4.90 -11.83 19.29
N ALA A 166 -6.16 -12.10 19.63
CA ALA A 166 -6.57 -13.08 20.63
C ALA A 166 -7.49 -14.12 19.95
N GLY A 167 -6.91 -15.24 19.50
CA GLY A 167 -7.63 -16.22 18.67
C GLY A 167 -7.96 -15.64 17.29
N ASP A 168 -9.23 -15.69 16.89
CA ASP A 168 -9.74 -15.12 15.62
C ASP A 168 -10.14 -13.65 15.74
N LYS A 169 -10.03 -13.06 16.94
CA LYS A 169 -10.38 -11.68 17.20
C LYS A 169 -9.12 -10.82 17.20
N ALA A 170 -9.25 -9.64 16.62
CA ALA A 170 -8.18 -8.67 16.57
C ALA A 170 -8.68 -7.31 17.05
N HIS A 171 -7.87 -6.65 17.86
CA HIS A 171 -8.21 -5.40 18.53
C HIS A 171 -7.12 -4.37 18.31
N ILE A 172 -7.48 -3.26 17.66
CA ILE A 172 -6.60 -2.10 17.51
C ILE A 172 -6.44 -1.42 18.87
N LYS A 173 -5.19 -1.25 19.30
CA LYS A 173 -4.78 -0.59 20.54
C LYS A 173 -4.44 0.87 20.31
N SER A 174 -3.73 1.18 19.22
CA SER A 174 -3.39 2.56 18.88
C SER A 174 -3.17 2.74 17.38
N ILE A 175 -3.48 3.94 16.91
CA ILE A 175 -3.18 4.42 15.56
C ILE A 175 -2.41 5.73 15.74
N LYS A 176 -1.28 5.87 15.04
CA LYS A 176 -0.44 7.08 15.09
C LYS A 176 0.14 7.34 13.71
N PHE A 177 0.47 8.59 13.38
CA PHE A 177 1.26 8.85 12.18
C PHE A 177 2.69 8.32 12.34
N PRO A 178 3.33 7.82 11.27
CA PRO A 178 4.72 7.38 11.29
C PRO A 178 5.63 8.54 11.70
N LYS A 179 6.74 8.22 12.39
CA LYS A 179 7.71 9.24 12.82
C LYS A 179 8.29 10.08 11.68
N SER A 180 8.24 9.59 10.44
CA SER A 180 8.63 10.36 9.24
C SER A 180 7.74 11.57 8.97
N TYR A 181 6.48 11.59 9.41
CA TYR A 181 5.59 12.76 9.31
C TYR A 181 5.93 13.84 10.34
N THR A 182 6.46 13.47 11.51
CA THR A 182 6.90 14.43 12.54
C THR A 182 8.16 15.21 12.13
N LEU A 183 8.96 14.70 11.18
CA LEU A 183 10.11 15.43 10.65
C LEU A 183 9.69 16.56 9.70
N THR A 184 8.54 16.45 9.04
CA THR A 184 8.00 17.49 8.15
C THR A 184 7.32 18.65 8.88
N LEU A 185 7.04 18.51 10.19
CA LEU A 185 6.43 19.56 11.02
C LEU A 185 7.41 20.23 12.00
N SER A 186 8.66 19.76 12.07
CA SER A 186 9.68 20.27 13.02
C SER A 186 10.81 21.05 12.33
N GLY A 187 10.55 21.67 11.18
CA GLY A 187 11.50 22.57 10.52
C GLY A 187 10.76 23.80 10.03
N ASP A 188 11.13 24.96 10.57
CA ASP A 188 10.64 26.29 10.26
C ASP A 188 10.25 26.49 8.78
N VAL A 189 8.96 26.60 8.51
CA VAL A 189 8.47 27.29 7.31
C VAL A 189 7.47 28.34 7.77
N GLN A 190 7.94 29.58 7.79
CA GLN A 190 7.11 30.76 7.93
C GLN A 190 5.96 30.67 6.93
N VAL A 191 4.75 30.81 7.45
CA VAL A 191 3.54 31.08 6.66
C VAL A 191 3.78 32.41 5.94
N VAL A 192 4.22 32.35 4.68
CA VAL A 192 4.14 33.51 3.81
C VAL A 192 2.68 33.58 3.36
N SER A 193 1.96 34.55 3.92
CA SER A 193 0.60 34.89 3.49
C SER A 193 0.60 35.19 1.98
N PRO A 194 -0.38 34.69 1.21
CA PRO A 194 -0.51 35.05 -0.18
C PRO A 194 -0.95 36.51 -0.25
N HIS A 195 -0.01 37.42 -0.56
CA HIS A 195 -0.35 38.76 -0.97
C HIS A 195 -1.14 38.67 -2.29
N PHE A 196 -2.40 39.03 -2.20
CA PHE A 196 -3.25 39.47 -3.30
C PHE A 196 -2.47 40.41 -4.22
N PHE A 197 -2.21 39.99 -5.46
CA PHE A 197 -2.13 40.94 -6.58
C PHE A 197 -3.49 40.91 -7.29
N ALA A 198 -4.39 41.77 -6.80
CA ALA A 198 -5.43 42.34 -7.63
C ALA A 198 -4.76 43.29 -8.63
N GLY A 199 -5.20 43.26 -9.88
CA GLY A 199 -4.65 44.08 -10.95
C GLY A 199 -4.80 45.58 -10.73
N TRP A 200 -4.03 46.35 -11.49
CA TRP A 200 -4.46 47.18 -12.61
C TRP A 200 -3.22 47.60 -13.40
#